data_AF-A0A0D0GKH1-F1
#
_entry.id   AF-A0A0D0GKH1-F1
#
_cell.length_a   1.000
_cell.length_b   1.000
_cell.length_c   1.000
_cell.angle_alpha   90.00
_cell.angle_beta   90.00
_cell.angle_gamma   90.00
#
_symmetry.space_group_name_H-M   'P 1'
#
loop_
_entity.id
_entity.type
_entity.pdbx_description
1 polymer ?
#
loop_
_entity_poly.entity_id
_entity_poly.type
_entity_poly.pdbx_seq_one_letter_code
_entity_poly.pdbx_strand_id
1 'polypeptide(L)'
;MKFFKLSHNAKGKSGKIVAVTYSLKKSANVTFLENGFNIGYTNIDLLKDQDSNPDNFSTKGTQKYLCLQEDDGLQVTLYAGGMTGDFWTLDIQVDGVALAANPIKVYTDNKGNLDYNKLIK
;
A
#
# COMPACT_ATOMS: atom_id res chain seq x y z
N MET A 1 -21.42 15.45 12.79
CA MET A 1 -20.66 14.42 12.04
C MET A 1 -20.12 15.06 10.76
N LYS A 2 -18.83 14.90 10.44
CA LYS A 2 -18.31 15.28 9.11
C LYS A 2 -18.77 14.20 8.12
N PHE A 3 -19.55 14.58 7.11
CA PHE A 3 -19.95 13.67 6.04
C PHE A 3 -18.78 13.57 5.05
N PHE A 4 -18.29 12.36 4.79
CA PHE A 4 -17.22 12.11 3.83
C PHE A 4 -17.81 12.07 2.42
N LYS A 5 -17.13 12.68 1.44
CA LYS A 5 -17.49 12.59 0.02
C LYS A 5 -16.63 11.53 -0.63
N LEU A 6 -17.25 10.52 -1.21
CA LEU A 6 -16.54 9.44 -1.92
C LEU A 6 -15.89 9.99 -3.19
N SER A 7 -14.66 9.54 -3.48
CA SER A 7 -13.97 9.81 -4.75
C SER A 7 -14.78 9.23 -5.91
N HIS A 8 -14.53 9.67 -7.15
CA HIS A 8 -15.23 9.14 -8.32
C HIS A 8 -15.06 7.61 -8.45
N ASN A 9 -13.86 7.10 -8.13
CA ASN A 9 -13.54 5.67 -8.16
C ASN A 9 -14.22 4.88 -7.01
N ALA A 10 -14.60 5.55 -5.92
CA ALA A 10 -15.38 4.98 -4.82
C ALA A 10 -16.90 5.16 -5.01
N LYS A 11 -17.34 5.90 -6.04
CA LYS A 11 -18.75 6.21 -6.25
C LYS A 11 -19.50 4.95 -6.69
N GLY A 12 -20.50 4.54 -5.91
CA GLY A 12 -21.27 3.31 -6.16
C GLY A 12 -20.65 2.04 -5.58
N LYS A 13 -19.47 2.14 -4.95
CA LYS A 13 -18.87 1.03 -4.20
C LYS A 13 -19.37 1.04 -2.75
N SER A 14 -19.72 -0.13 -2.23
CA SER A 14 -20.04 -0.35 -0.82
C SER A 14 -18.80 -0.85 -0.08
N GLY A 15 -18.57 -0.38 1.14
CA GLY A 15 -17.43 -0.81 1.94
C GLY A 15 -17.37 -0.11 3.29
N LYS A 16 -16.41 -0.50 4.12
CA LYS A 16 -16.14 0.13 5.42
C LYS A 16 -15.08 1.21 5.25
N ILE A 17 -15.34 2.42 5.76
CA ILE A 17 -14.29 3.44 5.87
C ILE A 17 -13.34 3.03 6.98
N VAL A 18 -12.06 2.84 6.65
CA VAL A 18 -11.02 2.43 7.59
C VAL A 18 -9.79 3.31 7.48
N ALA A 19 -9.04 3.43 8.58
CA ALA A 19 -7.73 4.07 8.59
C ALA A 19 -6.64 3.05 8.31
N VAL A 20 -5.88 3.24 7.23
CA VAL A 20 -4.71 2.41 6.92
C VAL A 20 -3.45 3.13 7.38
N THR A 21 -2.59 2.41 8.08
CA THR A 21 -1.23 2.84 8.40
C THR A 21 -0.27 1.77 7.92
N TYR A 22 0.84 2.17 7.28
CA TYR A 22 1.87 1.21 6.87
C TYR A 22 3.28 1.73 7.11
N SER A 23 4.23 0.81 7.25
CA SER A 23 5.66 1.10 7.36
C SER A 23 6.47 0.18 6.46
N LEU A 24 7.22 0.76 5.52
CA LEU A 24 8.09 0.05 4.60
C LEU A 24 9.54 0.17 5.08
N LYS A 25 10.21 -0.95 5.30
CA LYS A 25 11.64 -1.03 5.67
C LYS A 25 12.37 -1.89 4.64
N LYS A 26 13.65 -1.61 4.40
CA LYS A 26 14.46 -2.33 3.41
C LYS A 26 15.92 -2.42 3.87
N SER A 27 16.64 -3.43 3.39
CA SER A 27 18.09 -3.47 3.52
C SER A 27 18.76 -2.37 2.67
N ALA A 28 20.03 -2.09 2.96
CA ALA A 28 20.73 -0.91 2.45
C ALA A 28 20.78 -0.86 0.91
N ASN A 29 21.02 -2.00 0.26
CA ASN A 29 21.26 -2.09 -1.18
C ASN A 29 19.99 -2.25 -2.03
N VAL A 30 18.81 -2.31 -1.40
CA VAL A 30 17.54 -2.39 -2.13
C VAL A 30 17.25 -1.09 -2.85
N THR A 31 16.95 -1.18 -4.14
CA THR A 31 16.50 -0.06 -4.97
C THR A 31 15.08 -0.33 -5.45
N PHE A 32 14.14 0.53 -5.06
CA PHE A 32 12.77 0.47 -5.56
C PHE A 32 12.73 1.06 -6.96
N LEU A 33 11.99 0.40 -7.87
CA LEU A 33 11.71 0.99 -9.17
C LEU A 33 10.90 2.27 -9.00
N GLU A 34 11.03 3.20 -9.93
CA GLU A 34 10.17 4.39 -9.97
C GLU A 34 8.70 3.95 -10.08
N ASN A 35 7.84 4.46 -9.19
CA ASN A 35 6.46 3.99 -9.01
C ASN A 35 6.33 2.47 -8.77
N GLY A 36 7.41 1.83 -8.32
CA GLY A 36 7.47 0.40 -8.09
C GLY A 36 6.65 -0.05 -6.89
N PHE A 37 6.31 0.84 -5.95
CA PHE A 37 5.54 0.53 -4.75
C PHE A 37 4.15 1.14 -4.74
N ASN A 38 3.17 0.32 -4.37
CA ASN A 38 1.76 0.61 -4.48
C ASN A 38 0.99 -0.29 -3.46
N ILE A 39 0.25 0.32 -2.52
CA ILE A 39 -0.59 -0.33 -1.47
C ILE A 39 -1.97 0.32 -1.39
N GLY A 40 -3.06 -0.44 -1.53
CA GLY A 40 -4.33 0.24 -1.75
C GLY A 40 -5.59 -0.59 -1.77
N TYR A 41 -6.54 -0.02 -1.04
CA TYR A 41 -7.97 -0.02 -1.27
C TYR A 41 -8.35 1.28 -2.01
N THR A 42 -9.58 1.45 -2.48
CA THR A 42 -10.00 2.71 -3.12
C THR A 42 -9.87 3.87 -2.12
N ASN A 43 -9.01 4.84 -2.46
CA ASN A 43 -8.73 6.00 -1.61
C ASN A 43 -9.98 6.89 -1.48
N ILE A 44 -10.28 7.36 -0.27
CA ILE A 44 -11.37 8.30 -0.01
C ILE A 44 -10.77 9.71 0.05
N ASP A 45 -11.12 10.53 -0.93
CA ASP A 45 -10.62 11.89 -1.10
C ASP A 45 -11.01 12.78 0.10
N LEU A 46 -10.03 13.15 0.93
CA LEU A 46 -10.20 13.87 2.19
C LEU A 46 -10.03 15.40 2.07
N LEU A 47 -10.34 15.93 0.88
CA LEU A 47 -10.24 17.33 0.42
C LEU A 47 -8.94 17.55 -0.33
N LYS A 48 -8.96 18.17 -1.52
CA LYS A 48 -7.96 19.16 -1.97
C LYS A 48 -6.65 19.15 -1.14
N ASP A 49 -5.74 18.22 -1.37
CA ASP A 49 -4.31 18.28 -0.95
C ASP A 49 -3.62 16.94 -1.30
N GLN A 50 -2.64 16.83 -2.19
CA GLN A 50 -1.98 17.77 -3.09
C GLN A 50 -1.58 16.99 -4.34
N ASP A 51 -1.96 17.53 -5.51
CA ASP A 51 -1.70 17.02 -6.86
C ASP A 51 -0.23 16.61 -7.11
N SER A 52 0.08 15.67 -8.00
CA SER A 52 -0.50 15.51 -9.34
C SER A 52 -0.43 14.07 -9.86
N ASN A 53 -1.50 13.70 -10.53
CA ASN A 53 -1.74 12.55 -11.41
C ASN A 53 -2.48 11.35 -10.78
N PRO A 54 -3.65 10.97 -11.34
CA PRO A 54 -4.64 10.10 -10.73
C PRO A 54 -4.48 8.67 -11.19
N ASP A 55 -5.18 7.79 -10.48
CA ASP A 55 -5.11 6.34 -10.57
C ASP A 55 -3.86 5.78 -9.93
N ASN A 56 -4.12 5.00 -8.89
CA ASN A 56 -3.22 4.02 -8.34
C ASN A 56 -2.16 4.49 -7.32
N PHE A 57 -2.58 4.49 -6.06
CA PHE A 57 -1.77 4.10 -4.89
C PHE A 57 -0.68 5.08 -4.40
N SER A 58 -0.39 5.04 -3.09
CA SER A 58 0.59 5.93 -2.46
C SER A 58 2.03 5.40 -2.56
N THR A 59 2.98 6.27 -2.89
CA THR A 59 4.35 5.90 -3.29
C THR A 59 5.46 6.25 -2.28
N LYS A 60 5.20 6.72 -1.03
CA LYS A 60 6.29 7.25 -0.16
C LYS A 60 6.20 7.00 1.36
N GLY A 61 7.04 6.13 1.93
CA GLY A 61 7.37 6.12 3.38
C GLY A 61 6.24 5.72 4.35
N THR A 62 6.46 5.85 5.66
CA THR A 62 5.42 5.59 6.67
C THR A 62 4.27 6.57 6.46
N GLN A 63 3.08 6.06 6.17
CA GLN A 63 1.93 6.90 5.88
C GLN A 63 0.66 6.40 6.55
N LYS A 64 -0.25 7.35 6.77
CA LYS A 64 -1.60 7.13 7.27
C LYS A 64 -2.60 7.79 6.32
N TYR A 65 -3.63 7.05 5.90
CA TYR A 65 -4.71 7.56 5.05
C TYR A 65 -6.04 6.86 5.37
N LEU A 66 -7.17 7.43 4.95
CA LEU A 66 -8.47 6.75 5.01
C LEU A 66 -8.80 6.12 3.65
N CYS A 67 -9.38 4.93 3.67
CA CYS A 67 -9.80 4.23 2.45
C CYS A 67 -11.15 3.53 2.62
N LEU A 68 -11.77 3.19 1.49
CA LEU A 68 -12.96 2.35 1.45
C LEU A 68 -12.50 0.89 1.33
N GLN A 69 -12.54 0.16 2.44
CA GLN A 69 -12.28 -1.27 2.44
C GLN A 69 -13.43 -2.00 1.71
N GLU A 70 -13.09 -2.58 0.57
CA GLU A 70 -13.95 -3.44 -0.25
C GLU A 70 -13.73 -4.92 0.13
N ASP A 71 -14.69 -5.78 -0.20
CA ASP A 71 -14.66 -7.22 0.15
C ASP A 71 -13.49 -7.98 -0.49
N ASP A 72 -12.91 -7.45 -1.57
CA ASP A 72 -11.85 -8.10 -2.32
C ASP A 72 -10.51 -8.14 -1.56
N GLY A 73 -10.27 -7.21 -0.62
CA GLY A 73 -9.02 -7.13 0.14
C GLY A 73 -8.06 -6.05 -0.36
N LEU A 74 -6.91 -5.94 0.30
CA LEU A 74 -5.89 -4.91 0.06
C LEU A 74 -4.91 -5.37 -1.01
N GLN A 75 -4.82 -4.68 -2.13
CA GLN A 75 -3.80 -4.97 -3.14
C GLN A 75 -2.46 -4.35 -2.71
N VAL A 76 -1.39 -5.15 -2.75
CA VAL A 76 -0.02 -4.69 -2.49
C VAL A 76 0.87 -5.13 -3.64
N THR A 77 1.53 -4.13 -4.24
CA THR A 77 2.49 -4.27 -5.33
C THR A 77 3.79 -3.57 -4.96
N LEU A 78 4.91 -4.26 -5.06
CA LEU A 78 6.24 -3.68 -4.88
C LEU A 78 7.21 -4.32 -5.89
N TYR A 79 7.87 -3.51 -6.69
CA TYR A 79 8.93 -3.92 -7.61
C TYR A 79 10.28 -3.30 -7.23
N ALA A 80 11.29 -4.15 -7.09
CA ALA A 80 12.60 -3.73 -6.58
C ALA A 80 13.73 -4.69 -6.97
N GLY A 81 14.94 -4.14 -7.01
CA GLY A 81 16.17 -4.90 -7.16
C GLY A 81 17.07 -4.81 -5.92
N GLY A 82 17.97 -5.78 -5.77
CA GLY A 82 18.98 -5.82 -4.71
C GLY A 82 20.03 -6.91 -4.93
N MET A 83 20.90 -7.09 -3.94
CA MET A 83 21.90 -8.14 -3.88
C MET A 83 21.34 -9.41 -3.23
N THR A 84 22.00 -10.55 -3.45
CA THR A 84 21.63 -11.82 -2.81
C THR A 84 21.54 -11.67 -1.27
N GLY A 85 20.40 -12.04 -0.71
CA GLY A 85 20.10 -11.93 0.72
C GLY A 85 19.47 -10.60 1.16
N ASP A 86 19.37 -9.60 0.28
CA ASP A 86 18.61 -8.38 0.55
C ASP A 86 17.12 -8.67 0.76
N PHE A 87 16.46 -7.76 1.49
CA PHE A 87 15.05 -7.89 1.80
C PHE A 87 14.35 -6.54 1.95
N TRP A 88 13.03 -6.57 1.86
CA TRP A 88 12.18 -5.52 2.40
C TRP A 88 11.05 -6.11 3.23
N THR A 89 10.50 -5.28 4.13
CA THR A 89 9.36 -5.61 4.98
C THR A 89 8.30 -4.53 4.90
N LEU A 90 7.03 -4.92 4.82
CA LEU A 90 5.89 -4.01 4.90
C LEU A 90 4.99 -4.40 6.06
N ASP A 91 4.92 -3.50 7.04
CA ASP A 91 3.99 -3.58 8.17
C ASP A 91 2.70 -2.85 7.80
N ILE A 92 1.52 -3.46 8.02
CA ILE A 92 0.22 -2.86 7.68
C ILE A 92 -0.75 -2.97 8.87
N GLN A 93 -1.44 -1.88 9.15
CA GLN A 93 -2.52 -1.79 10.14
C GLN A 93 -3.77 -1.17 9.51
N VAL A 94 -4.93 -1.74 9.84
CA VAL A 94 -6.27 -1.27 9.45
C VAL A 94 -7.06 -0.97 10.73
N ASP A 95 -7.51 0.27 10.91
CA ASP A 95 -8.13 0.77 12.15
C ASP A 95 -7.27 0.47 13.41
N GLY A 96 -5.95 0.49 13.26
CA GLY A 96 -5.00 0.16 14.34
C GLY A 96 -4.80 -1.34 14.59
N VAL A 97 -5.50 -2.22 13.86
CA VAL A 97 -5.35 -3.67 13.92
C VAL A 97 -4.38 -4.14 12.84
N ALA A 98 -3.36 -4.92 13.21
CA ALA A 98 -2.43 -5.48 12.23
C ALA A 98 -3.12 -6.51 11.33
N LEU A 99 -2.85 -6.47 10.01
CA LEU A 99 -3.32 -7.51 9.09
C LEU A 99 -2.56 -8.83 9.32
N ALA A 100 -3.20 -9.96 9.02
CA ALA A 100 -2.63 -11.30 9.28
C ALA A 100 -1.29 -11.54 8.56
N ALA A 101 -1.06 -10.88 7.42
CA ALA A 101 0.19 -10.95 6.66
C ALA A 101 1.25 -9.92 7.12
N ASN A 102 1.14 -9.35 8.32
CA ASN A 102 2.08 -8.37 8.85
C ASN A 102 3.21 -9.05 9.67
N PRO A 103 4.50 -8.84 9.36
CA PRO A 103 5.04 -8.12 8.19
C PRO A 103 5.08 -8.98 6.93
N ILE A 104 4.76 -8.38 5.77
CA ILE A 104 5.11 -8.98 4.47
C ILE A 104 6.62 -8.88 4.37
N LYS A 105 7.30 -10.01 4.19
CA LYS A 105 8.76 -10.04 4.03
C LYS A 105 9.14 -10.77 2.75
N VAL A 106 9.89 -10.09 1.89
CA VAL A 106 10.35 -10.62 0.61
C VAL A 106 11.87 -10.54 0.55
N TYR A 107 12.49 -11.60 0.08
CA TYR A 107 13.93 -11.73 -0.10
C TYR A 107 14.27 -11.76 -1.59
N THR A 108 15.50 -11.37 -1.93
CA THR A 108 15.98 -11.48 -3.31
C THR A 108 15.92 -12.91 -3.84
N ASP A 109 15.42 -13.05 -5.06
CA ASP A 109 15.55 -14.28 -5.83
C ASP A 109 16.98 -14.45 -6.40
N ASN A 110 17.23 -15.54 -7.13
CA ASN A 110 18.53 -15.81 -7.76
C ASN A 110 18.91 -14.81 -8.88
N LYS A 111 18.01 -13.88 -9.22
CA LYS A 111 18.20 -12.81 -10.21
C LYS A 111 18.31 -11.43 -9.55
N GLY A 112 18.21 -11.35 -8.22
CA GLY A 112 18.27 -10.10 -7.46
C GLY A 112 16.95 -9.33 -7.40
N ASN A 113 15.82 -9.92 -7.80
CA ASN A 113 14.51 -9.26 -7.74
C ASN A 113 13.87 -9.46 -6.36
N LEU A 114 13.14 -8.45 -5.87
CA LEU A 114 12.36 -8.52 -4.63
C LEU A 114 10.86 -8.23 -4.88
N ASP A 115 10.34 -8.69 -6.00
CA ASP A 115 9.00 -8.31 -6.45
C ASP A 115 7.90 -8.98 -5.63
N TYR A 116 6.81 -8.24 -5.38
CA TYR A 116 5.61 -8.73 -4.73
C TYR A 116 4.38 -8.13 -5.39
N ASN A 117 3.42 -8.98 -5.72
CA ASN A 117 2.13 -8.57 -6.26
C ASN A 117 1.08 -9.56 -5.75
N LYS A 118 0.40 -9.21 -4.66
CA LYS A 118 -0.62 -10.05 -4.03
C LYS A 118 -1.73 -9.20 -3.38
N LEU A 119 -2.90 -9.81 -3.36
CA LEU A 119 -4.07 -9.38 -2.59
C LEU A 119 -3.98 -9.93 -1.17
N ILE A 120 -4.22 -9.10 -0.17
CA ILE A 120 -4.17 -9.42 1.26
C ILE A 120 -5.58 -9.32 1.84
N LYS A 121 -6.01 -10.35 2.58
CA LYS A 121 -7.32 -10.42 3.23
C LYS A 121 -7.18 -10.42 4.75
#